data_AF-A0A2D5ZQH0-F1
#
_entry.id   AF-A0A2D5ZQH0-F1
#
_cell.length_a   1.000
_cell.length_b   1.000
_cell.length_c   1.000
_cell.angle_alpha   90.00
_cell.angle_beta   90.00
_cell.angle_gamma   90.00
#
_symmetry.space_group_name_H-M   'P 1'
#
loop_
_entity.id
_entity.type
_entity.pdbx_description
1 polymer ?
#
loop_
_entity_poly.entity_id
_entity_poly.type
_entity_poly.pdbx_seq_one_letter_code
_entity_poly.pdbx_strand_id
1 'polypeptide(L)'
;MAELRHYRFVYRTDNELLKNVRRAIRRAKLDVRVLSYIGSNYTSGRRELRWVETPGHRDAVALVDVAVLTEPISTVDQTEISIRGEGPLPIHASTTRQSDPHDPKRFDFWIRIDDELMRVVSVGPRRRTLSVERGLDSPAAPHRAGATVLAPCYHGDRREGGLLQKRRRNGYPDAPSSGGSRYALSYALDPTAPEAIELLARRVGGHLRRGNDGVWIDNFKPAPNWMCNALGEKSSHPWNHAEGRRFTDAELTDALLDLLGVLRAKASHELGRSPYFAANGVAGIYDQPAGIRLFRSVDDPRGLDAFAFEDAFIKPLPFDRAEGRVEFRANAIKRYSSRVTALQDAARRALPAVAMTTAAGALGAFFTPELTNYAALDRFGWCSFLLTVAKQRTTYFGRPVVFRANGNVLFIPPLGEHYFLDIGNPREERPLDDYLVERDCYAREFDNAVVLVNTGSERRKVHLPDRLGRLVNLPVVELDGADGRILMKDASLARISQEIP
;
A
#
# COMPACT_ATOMS: atom_id res chain seq x y z
N MET A 1 5.36 32.04 18.67
CA MET A 1 5.66 30.83 17.88
C MET A 1 5.27 29.58 18.68
N ALA A 2 4.07 29.07 18.38
CA ALA A 2 3.39 27.83 18.82
C ALA A 2 2.03 27.87 18.08
N GLU A 3 1.46 26.87 17.40
CA GLU A 3 1.70 25.42 17.42
C GLU A 3 1.05 24.68 16.23
N LEU A 4 1.86 23.93 15.47
CA LEU A 4 1.40 22.79 14.69
C LEU A 4 1.16 21.61 15.66
N ARG A 5 0.10 21.67 16.47
CA ARG A 5 -0.10 20.68 17.56
C ARG A 5 -0.82 19.40 17.13
N HIS A 6 -1.34 19.26 15.91
CA HIS A 6 -2.42 18.28 15.69
C HIS A 6 -2.27 17.24 14.58
N TYR A 7 -1.31 17.32 13.63
CA TYR A 7 -1.25 16.34 12.54
C TYR A 7 0.17 15.96 12.07
N ARG A 8 0.41 14.65 11.92
CA ARG A 8 1.67 14.05 11.47
C ARG A 8 1.68 13.88 9.96
N PHE A 9 2.65 14.49 9.29
CA PHE A 9 2.90 14.27 7.85
C PHE A 9 3.79 13.05 7.61
N VAL A 10 3.90 12.59 6.35
CA VAL A 10 4.71 11.43 5.90
C VAL A 10 5.38 11.76 4.55
N TYR A 11 6.72 11.75 4.49
CA TYR A 11 7.50 12.10 3.28
C TYR A 11 8.48 10.99 2.80
N ARG A 12 8.80 10.93 1.48
CA ARG A 12 9.50 9.79 0.80
C ARG A 12 10.77 10.15 -0.02
N THR A 13 11.74 9.22 -0.03
CA THR A 13 12.90 8.98 -0.97
C THR A 13 14.28 9.59 -0.66
N ASP A 14 15.31 8.82 -1.02
CA ASP A 14 16.72 9.01 -0.66
C ASP A 14 17.47 9.94 -1.62
N ASN A 15 17.40 11.23 -1.35
CA ASN A 15 18.35 12.21 -1.88
C ASN A 15 18.87 13.08 -0.71
N GLU A 16 20.07 13.65 -0.83
CA GLU A 16 20.64 14.64 0.11
C GLU A 16 19.61 15.75 0.44
N LEU A 17 18.76 16.11 -0.52
CA LEU A 17 17.65 17.05 -0.36
C LEU A 17 16.65 16.66 0.75
N LEU A 18 16.35 15.36 0.95
CA LEU A 18 15.45 14.92 2.03
C LEU A 18 16.11 15.07 3.41
N LYS A 19 17.45 15.05 3.50
CA LYS A 19 18.14 15.33 4.76
C LYS A 19 17.89 16.78 5.20
N ASN A 20 17.83 17.71 4.25
CA ASN A 20 17.54 19.11 4.52
C ASN A 20 16.10 19.32 5.00
N VAL A 21 15.11 18.66 4.38
CA VAL A 21 13.71 18.67 4.86
C VAL A 21 13.60 18.15 6.28
N ARG A 22 14.22 16.99 6.55
CA ARG A 22 14.23 16.40 7.89
C ARG A 22 14.91 17.30 8.90
N ARG A 23 16.03 17.93 8.52
CA ARG A 23 16.72 18.90 9.36
C ARG A 23 15.84 20.12 9.64
N ALA A 24 15.12 20.64 8.65
CA ALA A 24 14.20 21.75 8.79
C ALA A 24 13.03 21.40 9.73
N ILE A 25 12.37 20.26 9.51
CA ILE A 25 11.31 19.72 10.39
C ILE A 25 11.80 19.58 11.83
N ARG A 26 12.98 18.98 12.04
CA ARG A 26 13.58 18.78 13.37
C ARG A 26 13.95 20.11 14.03
N ARG A 27 14.52 21.06 13.28
CA ARG A 27 14.83 22.41 13.78
C ARG A 27 13.57 23.15 14.22
N ALA A 28 12.50 23.01 13.46
CA ALA A 28 11.19 23.59 13.76
C ALA A 28 10.40 22.80 14.83
N LYS A 29 10.93 21.66 15.32
CA LYS A 29 10.30 20.78 16.32
C LYS A 29 8.86 20.37 15.97
N LEU A 30 8.58 20.16 14.69
CA LEU A 30 7.25 19.75 14.23
C LEU A 30 7.04 18.25 14.51
N ASP A 31 5.84 17.85 14.97
CA ASP A 31 5.48 16.43 15.10
C ASP A 31 5.11 15.85 13.72
N VAL A 32 6.12 15.70 12.86
CA VAL A 32 6.00 15.14 11.52
C VAL A 32 6.76 13.81 11.47
N ARG A 33 6.24 12.84 10.72
CA ARG A 33 6.94 11.59 10.41
C ARG A 33 7.44 11.62 8.96
N VAL A 34 8.55 10.94 8.68
CA VAL A 34 9.07 10.82 7.32
C VAL A 34 9.19 9.33 7.02
N LEU A 35 8.26 8.79 6.22
CA LEU A 35 8.21 7.35 5.92
C LEU A 35 8.69 7.08 4.49
N SER A 36 9.60 6.14 4.37
CA SER A 36 9.99 5.65 3.04
C SER A 36 9.06 4.52 2.59
N TYR A 37 8.51 4.66 1.39
CA TYR A 37 7.83 3.57 0.70
C TYR A 37 8.80 2.43 0.41
N ILE A 38 8.39 1.24 0.80
CA ILE A 38 9.01 -0.01 0.38
C ILE A 38 8.00 -0.80 -0.43
N GLY A 39 8.49 -1.47 -1.48
CA GLY A 39 7.72 -2.53 -2.12
C GLY A 39 7.30 -3.56 -1.07
N SER A 40 6.18 -4.22 -1.31
CA SER A 40 5.54 -5.12 -0.36
C SER A 40 6.35 -6.41 -0.09
N ASN A 41 5.67 -7.43 0.37
CA ASN A 41 6.01 -8.85 0.41
C ASN A 41 6.26 -9.48 -0.99
N TYR A 42 6.88 -8.74 -1.90
CA TYR A 42 7.45 -9.23 -3.16
C TYR A 42 8.91 -8.81 -3.29
N THR A 43 9.65 -9.56 -4.10
CA THR A 43 10.99 -9.15 -4.56
C THR A 43 10.90 -7.95 -5.49
N SER A 44 11.80 -6.99 -5.30
CA SER A 44 11.88 -5.70 -5.99
C SER A 44 13.25 -5.55 -6.66
N GLY A 45 13.40 -6.29 -7.75
CA GLY A 45 14.51 -6.12 -8.69
C GLY A 45 15.67 -7.06 -8.59
N ARG A 46 16.63 -6.82 -9.49
CA ARG A 46 17.71 -7.76 -9.82
C ARG A 46 18.42 -8.32 -8.59
N ARG A 47 18.75 -7.47 -7.64
CA ARG A 47 19.50 -7.87 -6.44
C ARG A 47 18.69 -8.82 -5.57
N GLU A 48 17.41 -8.51 -5.33
CA GLU A 48 16.57 -9.32 -4.46
C GLU A 48 16.13 -10.61 -5.15
N LEU A 49 15.84 -10.55 -6.45
CA LEU A 49 15.57 -11.73 -7.28
C LEU A 49 16.73 -12.73 -7.22
N ARG A 50 17.95 -12.26 -7.49
CA ARG A 50 19.15 -13.11 -7.42
C ARG A 50 19.42 -13.63 -6.03
N TRP A 51 19.10 -12.84 -5.02
CA TRP A 51 19.30 -13.23 -3.63
C TRP A 51 18.37 -14.40 -3.26
N VAL A 52 17.07 -14.35 -3.60
CA VAL A 52 16.15 -15.47 -3.32
C VAL A 52 16.46 -16.73 -4.14
N GLU A 53 17.11 -16.59 -5.29
CA GLU A 53 17.55 -17.74 -6.12
C GLU A 53 18.92 -18.30 -5.72
N THR A 54 19.58 -17.72 -4.72
CA THR A 54 20.84 -18.27 -4.21
C THR A 54 20.55 -19.48 -3.32
N PRO A 55 21.37 -20.55 -3.36
CA PRO A 55 21.17 -21.70 -2.49
C PRO A 55 21.03 -21.31 -1.01
N GLY A 56 20.00 -21.85 -0.34
CA GLY A 56 19.67 -21.55 1.05
C GLY A 56 18.80 -20.30 1.24
N HIS A 57 18.31 -19.68 0.16
CA HIS A 57 17.42 -18.53 0.20
C HIS A 57 16.10 -18.73 -0.55
N ARG A 58 15.92 -19.86 -1.24
CA ARG A 58 14.67 -20.16 -1.96
C ARG A 58 13.47 -20.33 -1.04
N ASP A 59 13.70 -20.71 0.23
CA ASP A 59 12.67 -20.79 1.26
C ASP A 59 12.05 -19.42 1.62
N ALA A 60 12.68 -18.31 1.24
CA ALA A 60 12.06 -16.99 1.34
C ALA A 60 10.80 -16.84 0.47
N VAL A 61 10.65 -17.67 -0.57
CA VAL A 61 9.60 -17.54 -1.57
C VAL A 61 8.34 -18.24 -1.09
N ALA A 62 7.23 -17.51 -1.05
CA ALA A 62 5.92 -18.10 -0.77
C ALA A 62 5.56 -19.11 -1.87
N LEU A 63 5.05 -20.27 -1.48
CA LEU A 63 4.66 -21.33 -2.40
C LEU A 63 3.14 -21.51 -2.46
N VAL A 64 2.68 -22.22 -3.48
CA VAL A 64 1.28 -22.62 -3.71
C VAL A 64 1.25 -24.06 -4.16
N ASP A 65 0.29 -24.85 -3.68
CA ASP A 65 0.02 -26.19 -4.16
C ASP A 65 -0.52 -26.18 -5.60
N VAL A 66 0.06 -27.03 -6.44
CA VAL A 66 -0.24 -27.07 -7.88
C VAL A 66 -0.56 -28.46 -8.40
N ALA A 67 -0.13 -29.51 -7.70
CA ALA A 67 -0.37 -30.90 -8.06
C ALA A 67 -0.11 -31.82 -6.86
N VAL A 68 -0.29 -33.12 -7.08
CA VAL A 68 0.20 -34.20 -6.21
C VAL A 68 1.03 -35.19 -7.01
N LEU A 69 2.01 -35.84 -6.37
CA LEU A 69 2.71 -36.98 -6.95
C LEU A 69 1.73 -38.13 -7.20
N THR A 70 1.75 -38.73 -8.39
CA THR A 70 0.94 -39.93 -8.68
C THR A 70 1.65 -41.22 -8.31
N GLU A 71 2.98 -41.20 -8.32
CA GLU A 71 3.86 -42.33 -8.04
C GLU A 71 4.90 -41.91 -7.00
N PRO A 72 5.39 -42.83 -6.16
CA PRO A 72 6.47 -42.50 -5.23
C PRO A 72 7.78 -42.21 -5.96
N ILE A 73 8.59 -41.33 -5.40
CA ILE A 73 9.98 -41.13 -5.81
C ILE A 73 10.81 -42.06 -4.94
N SER A 74 11.30 -43.15 -5.52
CA SER A 74 11.81 -44.29 -4.75
C SER A 74 13.32 -44.25 -4.53
N THR A 75 14.06 -43.52 -5.37
CA THR A 75 15.52 -43.38 -5.29
C THR A 75 15.92 -41.91 -5.41
N VAL A 76 17.08 -41.55 -4.86
CA VAL A 76 17.61 -40.17 -4.93
C VAL A 76 17.98 -39.75 -6.36
N ASP A 77 18.33 -40.71 -7.21
CA ASP A 77 18.72 -40.48 -8.61
C ASP A 77 17.53 -40.43 -9.58
N GLN A 78 16.30 -40.68 -9.11
CA GLN A 78 15.11 -40.60 -9.96
C GLN A 78 14.85 -39.16 -10.39
N THR A 79 15.09 -38.86 -11.68
CA THR A 79 14.91 -37.51 -12.26
C THR A 79 13.58 -37.32 -12.97
N GLU A 80 12.80 -38.38 -13.17
CA GLU A 80 11.46 -38.29 -13.76
C GLU A 80 10.38 -38.52 -12.71
N ILE A 81 9.44 -37.59 -12.61
CA ILE A 81 8.36 -37.63 -11.62
C ILE A 81 7.01 -37.45 -12.29
N SER A 82 6.03 -38.22 -11.84
CA SER A 82 4.66 -38.21 -12.35
C SER A 82 3.75 -37.41 -11.41
N ILE A 83 3.01 -36.46 -11.95
CA ILE A 83 2.14 -35.55 -11.19
C ILE A 83 0.73 -35.49 -11.75
N ARG A 84 -0.22 -35.16 -10.86
CA ARG A 84 -1.64 -34.92 -11.20
C ARG A 84 -2.13 -33.65 -10.52
N GLY A 85 -2.74 -32.77 -11.30
CA GLY A 85 -3.46 -31.60 -10.80
C GLY A 85 -4.71 -31.34 -11.64
N GLU A 86 -5.50 -30.37 -11.21
CA GLU A 86 -6.73 -29.98 -11.89
C GLU A 86 -6.44 -28.93 -12.99
N GLY A 87 -6.97 -29.15 -14.19
CA GLY A 87 -6.82 -28.20 -15.30
C GLY A 87 -5.37 -28.01 -15.79
N PRO A 88 -5.05 -26.85 -16.39
CA PRO A 88 -3.69 -26.53 -16.81
C PRO A 88 -2.74 -26.41 -15.61
N LEU A 89 -1.70 -27.24 -15.58
CA LEU A 89 -0.71 -27.22 -14.50
C LEU A 89 0.17 -25.96 -14.56
N PRO A 90 0.24 -25.16 -13.47
CA PRO A 90 1.03 -23.94 -13.41
C PRO A 90 2.50 -24.23 -13.09
N ILE A 91 3.12 -25.02 -13.96
CA ILE A 91 4.51 -25.45 -13.90
C ILE A 91 5.17 -25.11 -15.24
N HIS A 92 6.36 -24.52 -15.17
CA HIS A 92 7.20 -24.23 -16.33
C HIS A 92 8.52 -24.99 -16.22
N ALA A 93 9.12 -25.30 -17.35
CA ALA A 93 10.51 -25.70 -17.38
C ALA A 93 11.38 -24.47 -17.17
N SER A 94 12.48 -24.62 -16.43
CA SER A 94 13.50 -23.59 -16.32
C SER A 94 14.10 -23.30 -17.69
N THR A 95 14.20 -22.03 -18.05
CA THR A 95 14.86 -21.61 -19.30
C THR A 95 16.32 -21.21 -19.07
N THR A 96 16.72 -21.06 -17.80
CA THR A 96 18.08 -20.77 -17.37
C THR A 96 18.29 -21.18 -15.91
N ARG A 97 19.54 -21.19 -15.43
CA ARG A 97 19.89 -21.47 -14.02
C ARG A 97 19.79 -20.25 -13.10
N GLN A 98 19.60 -19.07 -13.66
CA GLN A 98 19.44 -17.82 -12.91
C GLN A 98 18.52 -16.88 -13.69
N SER A 99 17.44 -16.42 -13.06
CA SER A 99 16.45 -15.61 -13.74
C SER A 99 16.98 -14.23 -14.13
N ASP A 100 16.45 -13.72 -15.25
CA ASP A 100 16.64 -12.35 -15.70
C ASP A 100 15.49 -11.48 -15.16
N PRO A 101 15.76 -10.49 -14.30
CA PRO A 101 14.74 -9.58 -13.79
C PRO A 101 14.12 -8.70 -14.87
N HIS A 102 14.65 -8.67 -16.10
CA HIS A 102 14.16 -7.83 -17.18
C HIS A 102 13.52 -8.63 -18.33
N ASP A 103 13.71 -9.94 -18.36
CA ASP A 103 13.14 -10.83 -19.37
C ASP A 103 12.33 -11.95 -18.68
N PRO A 104 10.98 -11.89 -18.71
CA PRO A 104 10.14 -12.88 -18.05
C PRO A 104 10.23 -14.26 -18.71
N LYS A 105 10.91 -14.39 -19.86
CA LYS A 105 11.17 -15.67 -20.54
C LYS A 105 12.45 -16.33 -20.08
N ARG A 106 13.30 -15.64 -19.30
CA ARG A 106 14.54 -16.17 -18.74
C ARG A 106 14.39 -16.35 -17.24
N PHE A 107 14.00 -17.54 -16.81
CA PHE A 107 13.74 -17.83 -15.41
C PHE A 107 14.26 -19.21 -14.98
N ASP A 108 14.61 -19.32 -13.70
CA ASP A 108 14.86 -20.57 -12.97
C ASP A 108 13.56 -20.99 -12.29
N PHE A 109 12.99 -22.13 -12.69
CA PHE A 109 11.73 -22.64 -12.14
C PHE A 109 11.99 -23.90 -11.32
N TRP A 110 11.50 -23.88 -10.08
CA TRP A 110 11.59 -25.03 -9.18
C TRP A 110 10.23 -25.37 -8.61
N ILE A 111 10.14 -26.59 -8.10
CA ILE A 111 9.03 -27.08 -7.28
C ILE A 111 9.56 -27.52 -5.92
N ARG A 112 8.67 -27.68 -4.96
CA ARG A 112 8.97 -28.30 -3.68
C ARG A 112 8.05 -29.49 -3.43
N ILE A 113 8.62 -30.58 -2.94
CA ILE A 113 7.88 -31.75 -2.45
C ILE A 113 8.45 -32.06 -1.06
N ASP A 114 7.57 -32.07 -0.05
CA ASP A 114 8.00 -32.08 1.35
C ASP A 114 9.03 -30.96 1.62
N ASP A 115 10.27 -31.31 1.98
CA ASP A 115 11.38 -30.36 2.19
C ASP A 115 12.36 -30.27 1.02
N GLU A 116 12.16 -31.05 -0.05
CA GLU A 116 13.07 -31.05 -1.18
C GLU A 116 12.67 -30.04 -2.26
N LEU A 117 13.62 -29.17 -2.61
CA LEU A 117 13.52 -28.28 -3.76
C LEU A 117 14.14 -28.92 -5.01
N MET A 118 13.38 -28.96 -6.10
CA MET A 118 13.79 -29.57 -7.38
C MET A 118 13.62 -28.57 -8.51
N ARG A 119 14.65 -28.37 -9.33
CA ARG A 119 14.55 -27.56 -10.56
C ARG A 119 13.82 -28.36 -11.62
N VAL A 120 12.84 -27.74 -12.28
CA VAL A 120 12.17 -28.36 -13.42
C VAL A 120 12.99 -28.13 -14.68
N VAL A 121 13.52 -29.21 -15.27
CA VAL A 121 14.34 -29.19 -16.49
C VAL A 121 13.46 -29.26 -17.72
N SER A 122 12.44 -30.11 -17.70
CA SER A 122 11.47 -30.21 -18.78
C SER A 122 10.09 -30.62 -18.27
N VAL A 123 9.05 -30.22 -19.02
CA VAL A 123 7.67 -30.58 -18.75
C VAL A 123 7.19 -31.45 -19.91
N GLY A 124 6.74 -32.66 -19.62
CA GLY A 124 6.28 -33.61 -20.62
C GLY A 124 5.09 -33.06 -21.44
N PRO A 125 4.83 -33.61 -22.64
CA PRO A 125 3.86 -33.05 -23.58
C PRO A 125 2.42 -33.00 -23.04
N ARG A 126 2.07 -33.88 -22.08
CA ARG A 126 0.77 -33.88 -21.39
C ARG A 126 0.79 -33.13 -20.05
N ARG A 127 1.91 -32.48 -19.71
CA ARG A 127 2.21 -31.82 -18.43
C ARG A 127 2.15 -32.72 -17.18
N ARG A 128 2.03 -34.04 -17.33
CA ARG A 128 1.89 -35.00 -16.22
C ARG A 128 3.19 -35.66 -15.77
N THR A 129 4.27 -35.44 -16.50
CA THR A 129 5.60 -35.95 -16.15
C THR A 129 6.55 -34.77 -16.20
N LEU A 130 7.41 -34.65 -15.18
CA LEU A 130 8.45 -33.63 -15.11
C LEU A 130 9.81 -34.32 -15.10
N SER A 131 10.75 -33.77 -15.86
CA SER A 131 12.17 -34.06 -15.64
C SER A 131 12.74 -33.00 -14.71
N VAL A 132 13.40 -33.42 -13.64
CA VAL A 132 13.88 -32.55 -12.57
C VAL A 132 15.36 -32.75 -12.26
N GLU A 133 16.04 -31.65 -11.90
CA GLU A 133 17.33 -31.66 -11.20
C GLU A 133 17.03 -31.53 -9.71
N ARG A 134 17.43 -32.55 -8.95
CA ARG A 134 17.04 -32.75 -7.55
C ARG A 134 18.01 -32.10 -6.58
N GLY A 135 17.51 -31.88 -5.37
CA GLY A 135 18.31 -31.38 -4.25
C GLY A 135 18.99 -30.03 -4.50
N LEU A 136 18.23 -29.01 -4.93
CA LEU A 136 18.78 -27.68 -5.18
C LEU A 136 19.40 -27.03 -3.94
N ASP A 137 18.69 -27.10 -2.82
CA ASP A 137 19.05 -26.44 -1.55
C ASP A 137 19.02 -27.44 -0.36
N SER A 138 18.65 -28.69 -0.62
CA SER A 138 18.57 -29.79 0.35
C SER A 138 19.07 -31.08 -0.30
N PRO A 139 19.47 -32.12 0.46
CA PRO A 139 19.71 -33.44 -0.12
C PRO A 139 18.45 -34.00 -0.79
N ALA A 140 18.64 -34.78 -1.87
CA ALA A 140 17.55 -35.52 -2.49
C ALA A 140 17.00 -36.61 -1.54
N ALA A 141 15.68 -36.78 -1.46
CA ALA A 141 15.02 -37.68 -0.53
C ALA A 141 13.89 -38.52 -1.18
N PRO A 142 13.57 -39.73 -0.71
CA PRO A 142 12.40 -40.45 -1.23
C PRO A 142 11.10 -39.72 -0.85
N HIS A 143 10.09 -39.78 -1.73
CA HIS A 143 8.79 -39.16 -1.51
C HIS A 143 7.66 -40.16 -1.78
N ARG A 144 6.60 -40.08 -0.97
CA ARG A 144 5.43 -40.95 -1.14
C ARG A 144 4.52 -40.48 -2.28
N ALA A 145 3.82 -41.42 -2.91
CA ALA A 145 2.69 -41.09 -3.76
C ALA A 145 1.65 -40.26 -2.98
N GLY A 146 1.03 -39.30 -3.65
CA GLY A 146 0.08 -38.37 -3.05
C GLY A 146 0.73 -37.18 -2.33
N ALA A 147 2.06 -37.10 -2.25
CA ALA A 147 2.72 -35.91 -1.69
C ALA A 147 2.37 -34.66 -2.51
N THR A 148 2.13 -33.55 -1.81
CA THR A 148 1.79 -32.28 -2.44
C THR A 148 3.00 -31.71 -3.18
N VAL A 149 2.77 -31.26 -4.41
CA VAL A 149 3.75 -30.53 -5.21
C VAL A 149 3.44 -29.05 -5.11
N LEU A 150 4.39 -28.28 -4.57
CA LEU A 150 4.30 -26.84 -4.41
C LEU A 150 5.14 -26.14 -5.48
N ALA A 151 4.73 -24.94 -5.89
CA ALA A 151 5.46 -24.09 -6.82
C ALA A 151 5.52 -22.62 -6.32
N PRO A 152 6.50 -21.82 -6.78
CA PRO A 152 6.61 -20.42 -6.42
C PRO A 152 5.37 -19.58 -6.74
N CYS A 153 5.02 -18.69 -5.80
CA CYS A 153 4.09 -17.59 -6.03
C CYS A 153 4.81 -16.38 -6.62
N TYR A 154 4.13 -15.66 -7.49
CA TYR A 154 4.61 -14.47 -8.19
C TYR A 154 3.69 -13.26 -7.96
N HIS A 155 4.16 -12.09 -8.37
CA HIS A 155 3.36 -10.87 -8.46
C HIS A 155 2.76 -10.73 -9.86
N GLY A 156 1.44 -10.79 -10.01
CA GLY A 156 0.80 -10.62 -11.32
C GLY A 156 -0.72 -10.81 -11.35
N ASP A 157 -1.28 -10.51 -12.51
CA ASP A 157 -2.69 -10.75 -12.84
C ASP A 157 -2.81 -11.00 -14.35
N ARG A 158 -3.10 -12.25 -14.75
CA ARG A 158 -3.28 -12.61 -16.16
C ARG A 158 -4.61 -12.15 -16.76
N ARG A 159 -5.59 -11.75 -15.93
CA ARG A 159 -6.93 -11.42 -16.41
C ARG A 159 -6.86 -10.28 -17.41
N GLU A 160 -7.54 -10.47 -18.53
CA GLU A 160 -7.63 -9.44 -19.57
C GLU A 160 -8.22 -8.14 -19.01
N GLY A 161 -7.56 -7.02 -19.28
CA GLY A 161 -7.95 -5.72 -18.75
C GLY A 161 -7.66 -5.55 -17.25
N GLY A 162 -6.97 -6.50 -16.62
CA GLY A 162 -6.51 -6.42 -15.24
C GLY A 162 -5.61 -5.20 -15.00
N LEU A 163 -5.63 -4.66 -13.77
CA LEU A 163 -4.90 -3.44 -13.44
C LEU A 163 -3.38 -3.60 -13.65
N LEU A 164 -2.82 -4.76 -13.30
CA LEU A 164 -1.39 -5.03 -13.48
C LEU A 164 -1.02 -5.24 -14.95
N GLN A 165 -1.88 -5.89 -15.74
CA GLN A 165 -1.70 -6.01 -17.17
C GLN A 165 -1.67 -4.61 -17.82
N LYS A 166 -2.64 -3.75 -17.50
CA LYS A 166 -2.69 -2.34 -17.95
C LYS A 166 -1.47 -1.53 -17.52
N ARG A 167 -0.92 -1.81 -16.34
CA ARG A 167 0.29 -1.17 -15.80
C ARG A 167 1.59 -1.82 -16.28
N ARG A 168 1.54 -2.91 -17.05
CA ARG A 168 2.68 -3.72 -17.50
C ARG A 168 3.57 -4.17 -16.33
N ARG A 169 2.95 -4.62 -15.23
CA ARG A 169 3.60 -5.01 -13.95
C ARG A 169 3.49 -6.51 -13.62
N ASN A 170 3.23 -7.34 -14.62
CA ASN A 170 3.19 -8.79 -14.44
C ASN A 170 4.61 -9.34 -14.29
N GLY A 171 4.81 -10.10 -13.21
CA GLY A 171 6.10 -10.58 -12.72
C GLY A 171 6.17 -12.10 -12.63
N TYR A 172 5.50 -12.83 -13.53
CA TYR A 172 5.47 -14.30 -13.57
C TYR A 172 6.13 -14.83 -14.86
N PRO A 173 6.53 -16.12 -14.89
CA PRO A 173 7.13 -16.75 -16.06
C PRO A 173 6.31 -16.55 -17.34
N ASP A 174 6.99 -16.22 -18.44
CA ASP A 174 6.37 -16.01 -19.76
C ASP A 174 5.29 -14.90 -19.83
N ALA A 175 5.24 -13.98 -18.86
CA ALA A 175 4.29 -12.88 -18.88
C ALA A 175 4.38 -12.05 -20.20
N PRO A 176 3.24 -11.70 -20.84
CA PRO A 176 3.21 -10.98 -22.11
C PRO A 176 3.66 -9.51 -21.93
N SER A 177 4.98 -9.29 -22.06
CA SER A 177 5.71 -8.01 -22.03
C SER A 177 5.57 -7.14 -20.76
N SER A 178 6.71 -6.93 -20.11
CA SER A 178 6.94 -6.04 -18.94
C SER A 178 7.19 -4.58 -19.36
N GLY A 179 6.51 -4.09 -20.39
CA GLY A 179 6.88 -2.88 -21.15
C GLY A 179 6.77 -1.51 -20.44
N GLY A 180 7.17 -1.39 -19.19
CA GLY A 180 7.26 -0.11 -18.47
C GLY A 180 7.62 -0.21 -16.99
N SER A 181 7.72 -1.41 -16.43
CA SER A 181 8.07 -1.62 -15.02
C SER A 181 9.49 -2.18 -14.93
N ARG A 182 10.26 -1.67 -13.96
CA ARG A 182 11.69 -2.00 -13.73
C ARG A 182 11.97 -3.51 -13.57
N TYR A 183 10.95 -4.35 -13.42
CA TYR A 183 11.04 -5.78 -13.12
C TYR A 183 10.02 -6.60 -13.93
N ALA A 184 10.47 -7.70 -14.53
CA ALA A 184 9.73 -8.65 -15.34
C ALA A 184 9.43 -9.98 -14.62
N LEU A 185 10.20 -10.32 -13.59
CA LEU A 185 9.95 -11.45 -12.68
C LEU A 185 9.98 -10.93 -11.24
N SER A 186 9.04 -11.37 -10.41
CA SER A 186 8.91 -10.94 -9.01
C SER A 186 8.21 -12.02 -8.18
N TYR A 187 8.97 -12.67 -7.30
CA TYR A 187 8.48 -13.65 -6.32
C TYR A 187 7.73 -13.00 -5.17
N ALA A 188 6.67 -13.65 -4.72
CA ALA A 188 6.04 -13.39 -3.43
C ALA A 188 6.91 -13.94 -2.30
N LEU A 189 6.97 -13.22 -1.18
CA LEU A 189 7.73 -13.61 -0.01
C LEU A 189 6.83 -14.27 1.03
N ASP A 190 7.29 -15.37 1.62
CA ASP A 190 6.61 -16.03 2.73
C ASP A 190 6.82 -15.18 4.01
N PRO A 191 5.76 -14.70 4.68
CA PRO A 191 5.91 -13.88 5.88
C PRO A 191 6.48 -14.64 7.08
N THR A 192 6.50 -15.98 7.05
CA THR A 192 7.00 -16.84 8.13
C THR A 192 8.43 -17.32 7.92
N ALA A 193 8.94 -17.26 6.68
CA ALA A 193 10.29 -17.74 6.37
C ALA A 193 11.37 -16.81 6.95
N PRO A 194 12.35 -17.33 7.72
CA PRO A 194 13.45 -16.53 8.28
C PRO A 194 14.19 -15.69 7.24
N GLU A 195 14.41 -16.25 6.06
CA GLU A 195 15.11 -15.64 4.93
C GLU A 195 14.31 -14.43 4.40
N ALA A 196 12.99 -14.58 4.23
CA ALA A 196 12.11 -13.49 3.81
C ALA A 196 12.07 -12.36 4.84
N ILE A 197 11.96 -12.71 6.13
CA ILE A 197 11.98 -11.76 7.25
C ILE A 197 13.31 -10.98 7.23
N GLU A 198 14.44 -11.66 7.04
CA GLU A 198 15.75 -11.02 6.97
C GLU A 198 15.90 -10.11 5.74
N LEU A 199 15.40 -10.51 4.58
CA LEU A 199 15.37 -9.66 3.39
C LEU A 199 14.59 -8.37 3.65
N LEU A 200 13.40 -8.48 4.23
CA LEU A 200 12.56 -7.33 4.58
C LEU A 200 13.20 -6.48 5.68
N ALA A 201 13.83 -7.08 6.69
CA ALA A 201 14.55 -6.37 7.74
C ALA A 201 15.69 -5.52 7.18
N ARG A 202 16.49 -6.07 6.24
CA ARG A 202 17.54 -5.31 5.56
C ARG A 202 16.98 -4.16 4.75
N ARG A 203 15.84 -4.35 4.08
CA ARG A 203 15.14 -3.29 3.34
C ARG A 203 14.72 -2.17 4.29
N VAL A 204 14.02 -2.51 5.37
CA VAL A 204 13.56 -1.57 6.40
C VAL A 204 14.75 -0.84 7.04
N GLY A 205 15.75 -1.56 7.57
CA GLY A 205 16.93 -0.98 8.19
C GLY A 205 17.70 -0.05 7.25
N GLY A 206 17.79 -0.40 5.95
CA GLY A 206 18.39 0.46 4.93
C GLY A 206 17.68 1.81 4.77
N HIS A 207 16.35 1.86 4.86
CA HIS A 207 15.61 3.12 4.85
C HIS A 207 15.76 3.89 6.16
N LEU A 208 15.73 3.21 7.30
CA LEU A 208 15.81 3.86 8.59
C LEU A 208 17.19 4.46 8.88
N ARG A 209 18.28 3.77 8.51
CA ARG A 209 19.66 4.28 8.61
C ARG A 209 19.88 5.55 7.78
N ARG A 210 19.11 5.75 6.71
CA ARG A 210 19.12 6.99 5.95
C ARG A 210 18.41 8.14 6.66
N GLY A 211 17.82 7.88 7.83
CA GLY A 211 17.22 8.83 8.77
C GLY A 211 15.72 9.04 8.59
N ASN A 212 15.01 8.10 7.96
CA ASN A 212 13.54 8.06 7.92
C ASN A 212 13.01 7.65 9.30
N ASP A 213 11.80 8.09 9.67
CA ASP A 213 11.15 7.71 10.93
C ASP A 213 10.50 6.33 10.86
N GLY A 214 10.33 5.82 9.65
CA GLY A 214 9.58 4.62 9.44
C GLY A 214 9.53 4.21 7.99
N VAL A 215 8.75 3.17 7.72
CA VAL A 215 8.46 2.71 6.37
C VAL A 215 6.96 2.65 6.12
N TRP A 216 6.64 2.80 4.85
CA TRP A 216 5.34 2.50 4.31
C TRP A 216 5.44 1.19 3.52
N ILE A 217 4.70 0.18 3.94
CA ILE A 217 4.70 -1.15 3.32
C ILE A 217 3.53 -1.24 2.34
N ASP A 218 3.81 -1.38 1.04
CA ASP A 218 2.74 -1.59 0.06
C ASP A 218 2.09 -2.97 0.22
N ASN A 219 0.87 -3.17 -0.30
CA ASN A 219 0.13 -4.45 -0.33
C ASN A 219 0.16 -5.33 0.95
N PHE A 220 0.32 -4.74 2.14
CA PHE A 220 0.46 -5.48 3.38
C PHE A 220 -0.92 -5.76 3.98
N LYS A 221 -1.47 -6.93 3.68
CA LYS A 221 -2.84 -7.31 4.08
C LYS A 221 -3.03 -8.83 4.12
N PRO A 222 -3.95 -9.35 4.95
CA PRO A 222 -4.23 -10.78 5.10
C PRO A 222 -4.93 -11.44 3.91
N ALA A 223 -5.38 -10.66 2.92
CA ALA A 223 -5.91 -11.16 1.66
C ALA A 223 -4.90 -10.86 0.54
N PRO A 224 -4.06 -11.83 0.10
CA PRO A 224 -3.02 -11.60 -0.90
C PRO A 224 -3.51 -10.81 -2.11
N ASN A 225 -2.90 -9.64 -2.34
CA ASN A 225 -3.19 -8.81 -3.50
C ASN A 225 -2.24 -9.18 -4.63
N TRP A 226 -2.75 -9.50 -5.82
CA TRP A 226 -1.89 -9.74 -6.99
C TRP A 226 -0.88 -10.88 -6.81
N MET A 227 -1.08 -11.76 -5.84
CA MET A 227 -0.36 -13.02 -5.77
C MET A 227 -0.92 -13.95 -6.86
N CYS A 228 -0.04 -14.54 -7.66
CA CYS A 228 -0.42 -15.45 -8.72
C CYS A 228 0.50 -16.67 -8.81
N ASN A 229 0.02 -17.74 -9.44
CA ASN A 229 0.86 -18.88 -9.81
C ASN A 229 1.69 -18.57 -11.06
N ALA A 230 2.43 -19.56 -11.57
CA ALA A 230 3.31 -19.41 -12.74
C ALA A 230 2.56 -19.05 -14.04
N LEU A 231 1.27 -19.34 -14.15
CA LEU A 231 0.42 -18.96 -15.30
C LEU A 231 -0.18 -17.56 -15.16
N GLY A 232 0.11 -16.85 -14.07
CA GLY A 232 -0.48 -15.56 -13.74
C GLY A 232 -1.92 -15.66 -13.22
N GLU A 233 -2.40 -16.85 -12.87
CA GLU A 233 -3.71 -17.03 -12.22
C GLU A 233 -3.65 -16.59 -10.78
N LYS A 234 -4.67 -15.88 -10.32
CA LYS A 234 -4.74 -15.39 -8.94
C LYS A 234 -4.69 -16.58 -7.97
N SER A 235 -3.76 -16.53 -7.02
CA SER A 235 -3.75 -17.41 -5.86
C SER A 235 -4.50 -16.77 -4.70
N SER A 236 -5.24 -17.56 -3.92
CA SER A 236 -5.97 -17.06 -2.75
C SER A 236 -5.01 -16.78 -1.59
N HIS A 237 -4.24 -17.79 -1.20
CA HIS A 237 -3.33 -17.79 -0.06
C HIS A 237 -2.10 -18.65 -0.35
N PRO A 238 -0.93 -18.31 0.20
CA PRO A 238 0.23 -19.17 0.10
C PRO A 238 0.09 -20.41 0.99
N TRP A 239 0.96 -21.39 0.75
CA TRP A 239 1.08 -22.60 1.56
C TRP A 239 1.65 -22.25 2.94
N ASN A 240 1.02 -22.77 3.99
CA ASN A 240 1.52 -22.76 5.35
C ASN A 240 2.25 -24.08 5.58
N HIS A 241 3.58 -24.01 5.61
CA HIS A 241 4.45 -25.18 5.78
C HIS A 241 4.26 -25.89 7.13
N ALA A 242 3.96 -25.15 8.20
CA ALA A 242 3.74 -25.73 9.53
C ALA A 242 2.45 -26.56 9.60
N GLU A 243 1.40 -26.11 8.91
CA GLU A 243 0.08 -26.74 8.95
C GLU A 243 -0.17 -27.72 7.80
N GLY A 244 0.72 -27.78 6.80
CA GLY A 244 0.55 -28.63 5.62
C GLY A 244 -0.69 -28.30 4.79
N ARG A 245 -1.10 -27.02 4.75
CA ARG A 245 -2.25 -26.51 3.98
C ARG A 245 -2.08 -25.03 3.67
N ARG A 246 -2.96 -24.42 2.88
CA ARG A 246 -2.97 -22.95 2.69
C ARG A 246 -3.29 -22.21 3.99
N PHE A 247 -2.71 -21.02 4.14
CA PHE A 247 -3.12 -20.09 5.18
C PHE A 247 -4.60 -19.74 5.07
N THR A 248 -5.26 -19.59 6.21
CA THR A 248 -6.49 -18.80 6.35
C THR A 248 -6.16 -17.31 6.48
N ASP A 249 -7.16 -16.43 6.32
CA ASP A 249 -6.97 -14.98 6.57
C ASP A 249 -6.48 -14.70 8.00
N ALA A 250 -6.96 -15.46 8.99
CA ALA A 250 -6.58 -15.28 10.39
C ALA A 250 -5.12 -15.66 10.63
N GLU A 251 -4.69 -16.82 10.14
CA GLU A 251 -3.30 -17.28 10.30
C GLU A 251 -2.32 -16.40 9.52
N LEU A 252 -2.70 -15.94 8.33
CA LEU A 252 -1.86 -15.00 7.60
C LEU A 252 -1.79 -13.64 8.31
N THR A 253 -2.86 -13.21 8.98
CA THR A 253 -2.83 -12.03 9.84
C THR A 253 -1.81 -12.19 10.97
N ASP A 254 -1.81 -13.36 11.63
CA ASP A 254 -0.89 -13.65 12.73
C ASP A 254 0.57 -13.69 12.24
N ALA A 255 0.82 -14.36 11.12
CA ALA A 255 2.15 -14.37 10.49
C ALA A 255 2.64 -12.96 10.12
N LEU A 256 1.75 -12.10 9.62
CA LEU A 256 2.09 -10.70 9.32
C LEU A 256 2.38 -9.88 10.59
N LEU A 257 1.66 -10.12 11.69
CA LEU A 257 1.93 -9.48 12.99
C LEU A 257 3.28 -9.92 13.57
N ASP A 258 3.61 -11.21 13.46
CA ASP A 258 4.90 -11.74 13.90
C ASP A 258 6.05 -11.14 13.08
N LEU A 259 5.89 -11.09 11.76
CA LEU A 259 6.81 -10.39 10.87
C LEU A 259 7.03 -8.93 11.32
N LEU A 260 5.96 -8.16 11.58
CA LEU A 260 6.08 -6.78 12.06
C LEU A 260 6.80 -6.70 13.41
N GLY A 261 6.52 -7.62 14.33
CA GLY A 261 7.20 -7.72 15.61
C GLY A 261 8.71 -7.88 15.45
N VAL A 262 9.14 -8.83 14.60
CA VAL A 262 10.56 -9.07 14.30
C VAL A 262 11.21 -7.85 13.63
N LEU A 263 10.55 -7.28 12.61
CA LEU A 263 11.05 -6.09 11.92
C LEU A 263 11.22 -4.90 12.89
N ARG A 264 10.25 -4.70 13.78
CA ARG A 264 10.26 -3.64 14.80
C ARG A 264 11.39 -3.85 15.80
N ALA A 265 11.57 -5.08 16.29
CA ALA A 265 12.63 -5.42 17.23
C ALA A 265 14.02 -5.17 16.62
N LYS A 266 14.28 -5.70 15.41
CA LYS A 266 15.54 -5.50 14.70
C LYS A 266 15.83 -4.02 14.44
N ALA A 267 14.85 -3.28 13.91
CA ALA A 267 14.99 -1.85 13.66
C ALA A 267 15.21 -1.04 14.94
N SER A 268 14.51 -1.40 16.04
CA SER A 268 14.65 -0.69 17.32
C SER A 268 16.04 -0.88 17.91
N HIS A 269 16.55 -2.12 17.86
CA HIS A 269 17.89 -2.44 18.29
C HIS A 269 18.94 -1.67 17.49
N GLU A 270 18.83 -1.62 16.16
CA GLU A 270 19.78 -0.90 15.30
C GLU A 270 19.78 0.63 15.49
N LEU A 271 18.64 1.22 15.81
CA LEU A 271 18.46 2.69 15.78
C LEU A 271 18.38 3.34 17.16
N GLY A 272 18.23 2.53 18.22
CA GLY A 272 17.95 3.03 19.56
C GLY A 272 16.56 3.69 19.70
N ARG A 273 15.63 3.44 18.76
CA ARG A 273 14.25 3.96 18.80
C ARG A 273 13.28 3.08 18.01
N SER A 274 12.01 3.08 18.40
CA SER A 274 10.99 2.32 17.66
C SER A 274 10.70 2.93 16.29
N PRO A 275 10.70 2.14 15.19
CA PRO A 275 10.29 2.63 13.88
C PRO A 275 8.79 2.88 13.81
N TYR A 276 8.36 3.69 12.84
CA TYR A 276 6.95 3.87 12.49
C TYR A 276 6.58 3.01 11.27
N PHE A 277 5.62 2.10 11.39
CA PHE A 277 5.18 1.27 10.28
C PHE A 277 3.77 1.65 9.84
N ALA A 278 3.66 2.08 8.60
CA ALA A 278 2.38 2.28 7.92
C ALA A 278 2.22 1.27 6.79
N ALA A 279 0.99 0.94 6.42
CA ALA A 279 0.72 0.02 5.30
C ALA A 279 -0.39 0.50 4.36
N ASN A 280 -0.28 0.13 3.08
CA ASN A 280 -1.37 0.25 2.11
C ASN A 280 -2.06 -1.10 1.89
N GLY A 281 -3.33 -1.05 1.45
CA GLY A 281 -4.06 -2.18 0.90
C GLY A 281 -5.26 -2.63 1.73
N VAL A 282 -5.45 -2.06 2.92
CA VAL A 282 -6.54 -2.48 3.83
C VAL A 282 -7.84 -1.74 3.64
N ALA A 283 -7.89 -0.72 2.78
CA ALA A 283 -9.08 0.12 2.68
C ALA A 283 -10.36 -0.62 2.22
N GLY A 284 -10.29 -1.91 1.83
CA GLY A 284 -11.44 -2.78 1.58
C GLY A 284 -11.61 -3.95 2.55
N ILE A 285 -10.78 -4.03 3.60
CA ILE A 285 -10.82 -5.09 4.63
C ILE A 285 -10.62 -4.54 6.05
N TYR A 286 -10.45 -3.23 6.23
CA TYR A 286 -10.13 -2.61 7.51
C TYR A 286 -11.23 -2.83 8.56
N ASP A 287 -12.46 -3.03 8.10
CA ASP A 287 -13.67 -3.30 8.87
C ASP A 287 -13.84 -4.80 9.22
N GLN A 288 -13.04 -5.66 8.59
CA GLN A 288 -13.02 -7.09 8.87
C GLN A 288 -12.18 -7.37 10.12
N PRO A 289 -12.50 -8.42 10.92
CA PRO A 289 -11.73 -8.78 12.10
C PRO A 289 -10.22 -8.92 11.83
N ALA A 290 -9.85 -9.57 10.72
CA ALA A 290 -8.46 -9.72 10.30
C ALA A 290 -7.76 -8.38 10.01
N GLY A 291 -8.47 -7.42 9.40
CA GLY A 291 -7.91 -6.09 9.11
C GLY A 291 -7.70 -5.25 10.37
N ILE A 292 -8.64 -5.27 11.32
CA ILE A 292 -8.55 -4.53 12.59
C ILE A 292 -7.37 -5.03 13.43
N ARG A 293 -7.17 -6.35 13.48
CA ARG A 293 -6.09 -6.97 14.27
C ARG A 293 -4.69 -6.55 13.82
N LEU A 294 -4.51 -6.14 12.57
CA LEU A 294 -3.23 -5.65 12.10
C LEU A 294 -2.84 -4.27 12.67
N PHE A 295 -3.78 -3.51 13.25
CA PHE A 295 -3.46 -2.24 13.89
C PHE A 295 -2.75 -2.46 15.21
N ARG A 296 -1.80 -1.58 15.53
CA ARG A 296 -1.18 -1.55 16.85
C ARG A 296 -2.21 -1.17 17.91
N SER A 297 -2.26 -1.93 19.00
CA SER A 297 -3.09 -1.65 20.17
C SER A 297 -2.28 -1.79 21.46
N VAL A 298 -2.93 -1.58 22.60
CA VAL A 298 -2.35 -1.90 23.91
C VAL A 298 -2.10 -3.41 24.04
N ASP A 299 -3.03 -4.22 23.54
CA ASP A 299 -2.98 -5.68 23.61
C ASP A 299 -2.01 -6.29 22.60
N ASP A 300 -1.82 -5.65 21.45
CA ASP A 300 -0.84 -6.07 20.44
C ASP A 300 0.04 -4.89 20.00
N PRO A 301 1.19 -4.68 20.65
CA PRO A 301 2.10 -3.58 20.31
C PRO A 301 2.90 -3.85 19.02
N ARG A 302 2.78 -5.05 18.42
CA ARG A 302 3.53 -5.42 17.19
C ARG A 302 2.94 -4.79 15.95
N GLY A 303 1.63 -4.53 15.96
CA GLY A 303 0.85 -4.08 14.81
C GLY A 303 1.33 -2.76 14.17
N LEU A 304 0.62 -2.37 13.12
CA LEU A 304 0.92 -1.17 12.34
C LEU A 304 0.58 0.10 13.13
N ASP A 305 1.50 1.07 13.07
CA ASP A 305 1.28 2.39 13.67
C ASP A 305 0.32 3.24 12.84
N ALA A 306 0.04 2.84 11.59
CA ALA A 306 -0.90 3.49 10.71
C ALA A 306 -1.38 2.63 9.54
N PHE A 307 -2.58 2.92 9.05
CA PHE A 307 -3.06 2.38 7.78
C PHE A 307 -3.45 3.45 6.79
N ALA A 308 -2.97 3.29 5.57
CA ALA A 308 -3.20 4.22 4.50
C ALA A 308 -4.46 3.91 3.70
N PHE A 309 -5.27 4.95 3.54
CA PHE A 309 -6.40 4.97 2.62
C PHE A 309 -5.96 5.68 1.34
N GLU A 310 -5.59 4.89 0.33
CA GLU A 310 -5.18 5.41 -0.96
C GLU A 310 -6.34 6.05 -1.73
N ASP A 311 -6.00 7.17 -2.38
CA ASP A 311 -6.93 8.00 -3.14
C ASP A 311 -8.16 8.34 -2.29
N ALA A 312 -7.95 8.68 -1.00
CA ALA A 312 -9.03 8.84 -0.03
C ALA A 312 -10.07 9.85 -0.48
N PHE A 313 -9.59 10.97 -1.05
CA PHE A 313 -10.43 12.09 -1.46
C PHE A 313 -10.39 12.29 -2.97
N ILE A 314 -9.22 12.10 -3.58
CA ILE A 314 -8.98 12.42 -4.99
C ILE A 314 -8.42 11.18 -5.66
N LYS A 315 -9.10 10.70 -6.70
CA LYS A 315 -8.56 9.68 -7.60
C LYS A 315 -8.04 10.37 -8.86
N PRO A 316 -6.72 10.43 -9.06
CA PRO A 316 -6.18 11.01 -10.26
C PRO A 316 -6.54 10.14 -11.46
N LEU A 317 -7.03 10.77 -12.52
CA LEU A 317 -7.10 10.17 -13.84
C LEU A 317 -5.72 10.28 -14.51
N PRO A 318 -5.42 9.42 -15.50
CA PRO A 318 -4.31 9.71 -16.39
C PRO A 318 -4.50 11.11 -16.96
N PHE A 319 -3.54 11.98 -16.67
CA PHE A 319 -3.51 13.37 -17.08
C PHE A 319 -3.93 13.57 -18.52
N ASP A 320 -4.93 14.41 -18.75
CA ASP A 320 -4.93 15.16 -19.99
C ASP A 320 -3.86 16.24 -19.85
N ARG A 321 -2.66 15.95 -20.36
CA ARG A 321 -1.54 16.89 -20.33
C ARG A 321 -1.81 18.14 -21.17
N ALA A 322 -2.83 18.14 -22.03
CA ALA A 322 -3.11 19.27 -22.90
C ALA A 322 -3.55 20.52 -22.13
N GLU A 323 -4.20 20.37 -20.96
CA GLU A 323 -4.79 21.52 -20.22
C GLU A 323 -4.20 21.74 -18.82
N GLY A 324 -3.33 20.84 -18.33
CA GLY A 324 -2.72 21.00 -17.00
C GLY A 324 -3.74 20.97 -15.84
N ARG A 325 -4.84 20.23 -16.00
CA ARG A 325 -5.94 20.14 -15.02
C ARG A 325 -6.27 18.68 -14.67
N VAL A 326 -6.73 18.43 -13.44
CA VAL A 326 -7.28 17.13 -13.00
C VAL A 326 -8.78 17.25 -12.75
N GLU A 327 -9.57 16.34 -13.32
CA GLU A 327 -11.03 16.28 -13.15
C GLU A 327 -11.49 15.08 -12.31
N PHE A 328 -12.62 15.24 -11.61
CA PHE A 328 -13.31 14.19 -10.87
C PHE A 328 -14.44 13.59 -11.70
N ARG A 329 -14.57 12.27 -11.71
CA ARG A 329 -15.68 11.56 -12.37
C ARG A 329 -16.83 11.30 -11.40
N ALA A 330 -18.04 11.10 -11.91
CA ALA A 330 -19.20 10.70 -11.10
C ALA A 330 -18.96 9.41 -10.26
N ASN A 331 -18.26 8.40 -10.80
CA ASN A 331 -17.87 7.21 -10.03
C ASN A 331 -16.86 7.49 -8.90
N ALA A 332 -16.24 8.67 -8.90
CA ALA A 332 -15.40 9.13 -7.81
C ALA A 332 -16.23 9.46 -6.56
N ILE A 333 -17.50 9.88 -6.69
CA ILE A 333 -18.36 10.22 -5.54
C ILE A 333 -18.64 8.98 -4.69
N LYS A 334 -19.15 7.88 -5.29
CA LYS A 334 -19.40 6.64 -4.55
C LYS A 334 -18.13 6.11 -3.86
N ARG A 335 -16.99 6.19 -4.54
CA ARG A 335 -15.69 5.78 -3.97
C ARG A 335 -15.23 6.73 -2.86
N TYR A 336 -15.40 8.04 -3.05
CA TYR A 336 -15.13 9.07 -2.07
C TYR A 336 -15.93 8.81 -0.80
N SER A 337 -17.26 8.68 -0.90
CA SER A 337 -18.12 8.47 0.27
C SER A 337 -17.73 7.19 1.01
N SER A 338 -17.50 6.09 0.28
CA SER A 338 -17.01 4.84 0.90
C SER A 338 -15.67 5.01 1.63
N ARG A 339 -14.72 5.79 1.08
CA ARG A 339 -13.41 6.04 1.70
C ARG A 339 -13.50 6.96 2.92
N VAL A 340 -14.30 8.01 2.84
CA VAL A 340 -14.52 8.96 3.93
C VAL A 340 -15.25 8.28 5.08
N THR A 341 -16.30 7.49 4.80
CA THR A 341 -16.98 6.68 5.81
C THR A 341 -16.00 5.70 6.48
N ALA A 342 -15.17 5.01 5.70
CA ALA A 342 -14.19 4.10 6.26
C ALA A 342 -13.15 4.78 7.17
N LEU A 343 -12.72 5.99 6.80
CA LEU A 343 -11.84 6.81 7.62
C LEU A 343 -12.54 7.31 8.90
N GLN A 344 -13.81 7.73 8.82
CA GLN A 344 -14.61 8.10 9.99
C GLN A 344 -14.75 6.91 10.96
N ASP A 345 -15.05 5.73 10.44
CA ASP A 345 -15.25 4.53 11.25
C ASP A 345 -13.95 4.08 11.91
N ALA A 346 -12.81 4.14 11.20
CA ALA A 346 -11.51 3.91 11.78
C ALA A 346 -11.20 4.94 12.90
N ALA A 347 -11.50 6.22 12.67
CA ALA A 347 -11.29 7.29 13.64
C ALA A 347 -12.08 7.05 14.95
N ARG A 348 -13.38 6.70 14.82
CA ARG A 348 -14.27 6.38 15.95
C ARG A 348 -13.78 5.18 16.76
N ARG A 349 -13.16 4.21 16.09
CA ARG A 349 -12.55 3.04 16.73
C ARG A 349 -11.16 3.32 17.32
N ALA A 350 -10.74 4.59 17.35
CA ALA A 350 -9.42 5.02 17.77
C ALA A 350 -8.27 4.35 16.99
N LEU A 351 -8.53 3.88 15.78
CA LEU A 351 -7.53 3.25 14.93
C LEU A 351 -6.69 4.32 14.22
N PRO A 352 -5.36 4.20 14.21
CA PRO A 352 -4.51 5.16 13.52
C PRO A 352 -4.65 5.02 11.99
N ALA A 353 -5.55 5.80 11.41
CA ALA A 353 -5.80 5.82 9.97
C ALA A 353 -5.14 7.04 9.32
N VAL A 354 -4.46 6.84 8.20
CA VAL A 354 -3.81 7.89 7.41
C VAL A 354 -4.59 8.09 6.12
N ALA A 355 -5.29 9.22 6.02
CA ALA A 355 -5.94 9.66 4.81
C ALA A 355 -4.90 10.24 3.85
N MET A 356 -4.73 9.65 2.66
CA MET A 356 -3.71 10.10 1.71
C MET A 356 -4.29 10.65 0.43
N THR A 357 -3.81 11.82 0.04
CA THR A 357 -4.04 12.42 -1.27
C THR A 357 -2.95 11.94 -2.25
N THR A 358 -3.18 10.74 -2.80
CA THR A 358 -2.45 10.03 -3.89
C THR A 358 -1.24 9.15 -3.57
N ALA A 359 -1.05 8.18 -4.47
CA ALA A 359 -0.42 6.86 -4.33
C ALA A 359 0.83 6.76 -3.44
N ALA A 360 0.82 5.73 -2.60
CA ALA A 360 1.98 5.24 -1.89
C ALA A 360 3.13 4.98 -2.87
N GLY A 361 4.10 5.88 -2.93
CA GLY A 361 5.35 5.63 -3.64
C GLY A 361 5.29 5.42 -5.16
N ALA A 362 4.19 5.75 -5.84
CA ALA A 362 4.16 5.82 -7.29
C ALA A 362 3.61 7.18 -7.72
N LEU A 363 4.52 8.11 -7.98
CA LEU A 363 4.25 9.42 -8.58
C LEU A 363 3.33 10.33 -7.75
N GLY A 364 3.95 11.19 -6.93
CA GLY A 364 3.42 12.55 -6.67
C GLY A 364 3.36 13.42 -7.93
N ALA A 365 3.32 12.82 -9.12
CA ALA A 365 3.14 13.52 -10.38
C ALA A 365 1.73 14.07 -10.53
N PHE A 366 0.77 13.66 -9.69
CA PHE A 366 -0.63 14.07 -9.74
C PHE A 366 -0.94 15.40 -9.06
N PHE A 367 -0.02 15.89 -8.23
CA PHE A 367 -0.17 17.10 -7.44
C PHE A 367 1.03 18.00 -7.66
N THR A 368 1.25 18.31 -8.92
CA THR A 368 2.32 19.22 -9.34
C THR A 368 1.77 20.65 -9.20
N PRO A 369 2.50 21.61 -8.60
CA PRO A 369 2.06 23.01 -8.47
C PRO A 369 1.69 23.66 -9.81
N GLU A 370 2.18 23.08 -10.91
CA GLU A 370 1.89 23.45 -12.29
C GLU A 370 0.44 23.13 -12.69
N LEU A 371 -0.34 22.41 -11.88
CA LEU A 371 -1.77 22.24 -12.14
C LEU A 371 -2.50 23.55 -11.88
N THR A 372 -3.28 23.96 -12.86
CA THR A 372 -4.09 25.18 -12.80
C THR A 372 -5.10 25.15 -11.65
N ASN A 373 -5.52 23.95 -11.23
CA ASN A 373 -6.44 23.74 -10.10
C ASN A 373 -5.78 23.16 -8.84
N TYR A 374 -4.44 23.16 -8.72
CA TYR A 374 -3.73 22.57 -7.57
C TYR A 374 -4.27 23.03 -6.20
N ALA A 375 -4.38 24.34 -6.00
CA ALA A 375 -4.80 24.91 -4.72
C ALA A 375 -6.24 24.52 -4.35
N ALA A 376 -7.13 24.38 -5.33
CA ALA A 376 -8.49 23.90 -5.12
C ALA A 376 -8.49 22.42 -4.69
N LEU A 377 -7.67 21.59 -5.33
CA LEU A 377 -7.57 20.17 -4.98
C LEU A 377 -6.95 19.93 -3.60
N ASP A 378 -5.91 20.69 -3.24
CA ASP A 378 -5.27 20.63 -1.91
C ASP A 378 -6.28 21.01 -0.83
N ARG A 379 -7.03 22.10 -1.05
CA ARG A 379 -8.09 22.56 -0.16
C ARG A 379 -9.25 21.56 -0.07
N PHE A 380 -9.68 20.97 -1.18
CA PHE A 380 -10.69 19.91 -1.20
C PHE A 380 -10.24 18.70 -0.38
N GLY A 381 -9.00 18.23 -0.58
CA GLY A 381 -8.43 17.12 0.18
C GLY A 381 -8.39 17.41 1.68
N TRP A 382 -7.98 18.61 2.08
CA TRP A 382 -7.97 19.04 3.47
C TRP A 382 -9.37 19.12 4.09
N CYS A 383 -10.32 19.77 3.41
CA CYS A 383 -11.69 19.89 3.93
C CYS A 383 -12.38 18.52 4.01
N SER A 384 -12.11 17.62 3.05
CA SER A 384 -12.59 16.24 3.09
C SER A 384 -12.02 15.46 4.27
N PHE A 385 -10.75 15.68 4.61
CA PHE A 385 -10.14 15.13 5.82
C PHE A 385 -10.82 15.66 7.09
N LEU A 386 -11.17 16.94 7.16
CA LEU A 386 -11.88 17.49 8.31
C LEU A 386 -13.26 16.83 8.53
N LEU A 387 -13.88 16.28 7.48
CA LEU A 387 -15.10 15.46 7.64
C LEU A 387 -14.83 14.12 8.38
N THR A 388 -13.59 13.62 8.39
CA THR A 388 -13.24 12.32 9.01
C THR A 388 -12.68 12.42 10.42
N VAL A 389 -12.32 13.62 10.89
CA VAL A 389 -11.69 13.82 12.20
C VAL A 389 -12.67 13.45 13.33
N ALA A 390 -12.27 12.55 14.22
CA ALA A 390 -12.95 12.27 15.48
C ALA A 390 -12.33 13.08 16.63
N LYS A 391 -13.04 13.18 17.76
CA LYS A 391 -12.58 13.85 18.99
C LYS A 391 -11.27 13.27 19.52
N GLN A 392 -11.05 11.97 19.33
CA GLN A 392 -9.82 11.27 19.73
C GLN A 392 -8.63 11.59 18.81
N ARG A 393 -8.85 12.25 17.66
CA ARG A 393 -7.81 12.75 16.74
C ARG A 393 -6.81 11.66 16.28
N THR A 394 -7.33 10.47 15.99
CA THR A 394 -6.56 9.30 15.55
C THR A 394 -6.40 9.20 14.02
N THR A 395 -7.08 10.06 13.27
CA THR A 395 -6.91 10.19 11.82
C THR A 395 -5.79 11.17 11.50
N TYR A 396 -4.90 10.78 10.60
CA TYR A 396 -3.80 11.60 10.10
C TYR A 396 -4.07 12.01 8.65
N PHE A 397 -3.54 13.17 8.25
CA PHE A 397 -3.60 13.65 6.87
C PHE A 397 -2.22 13.56 6.22
N GLY A 398 -2.11 12.76 5.16
CA GLY A 398 -0.90 12.60 4.37
C GLY A 398 -0.91 13.50 3.14
N ARG A 399 0.11 14.38 3.01
CA ARG A 399 0.34 15.24 1.85
C ARG A 399 1.59 14.78 1.08
N PRO A 400 1.55 14.67 -0.26
CA PRO A 400 2.71 14.24 -1.04
C PRO A 400 3.80 15.32 -1.08
N VAL A 401 5.05 14.87 -1.28
CA VAL A 401 6.17 15.71 -1.73
C VAL A 401 6.29 15.58 -3.24
N VAL A 402 6.48 16.69 -3.94
CA VAL A 402 6.57 16.72 -5.40
C VAL A 402 8.03 16.59 -5.84
N PHE A 403 8.26 15.75 -6.85
CA PHE A 403 9.57 15.57 -7.49
C PHE A 403 9.43 15.77 -9.00
N ARG A 404 10.30 16.57 -9.61
CA ARG A 404 10.47 16.59 -11.07
C ARG A 404 11.49 15.53 -11.51
N ALA A 405 11.10 14.62 -12.40
CA ALA A 405 12.00 13.64 -13.01
C ALA A 405 12.90 14.30 -14.08
N ASN A 406 14.11 13.75 -14.29
CA ASN A 406 15.18 14.23 -15.19
C ASN A 406 15.97 15.47 -14.72
N GLY A 407 16.34 15.55 -13.43
CA GLY A 407 17.25 16.62 -12.95
C GLY A 407 17.02 17.10 -11.52
N ASN A 408 16.04 16.52 -10.82
CA ASN A 408 15.85 16.58 -9.37
C ASN A 408 15.72 17.98 -8.75
N VAL A 409 14.54 18.58 -8.93
CA VAL A 409 14.04 19.59 -7.98
C VAL A 409 12.96 18.94 -7.12
N LEU A 410 13.22 18.97 -5.81
CA LEU A 410 12.26 18.71 -4.75
C LEU A 410 11.43 19.98 -4.55
N PHE A 411 10.11 19.86 -4.61
CA PHE A 411 9.23 20.95 -4.23
C PHE A 411 8.31 20.50 -3.10
N ILE A 412 8.41 21.18 -1.96
CA ILE A 412 7.40 21.13 -0.92
C ILE A 412 6.54 22.38 -1.14
N PRO A 413 5.31 22.24 -1.64
CA PRO A 413 4.42 23.38 -1.74
C PRO A 413 4.25 24.02 -0.36
N PRO A 414 4.27 25.36 -0.26
CA PRO A 414 3.88 26.01 0.97
C PRO A 414 2.50 25.48 1.39
N LEU A 415 2.30 25.38 2.70
CA LEU A 415 0.97 25.08 3.22
C LEU A 415 0.10 26.30 2.93
N GLY A 416 -1.10 26.06 2.41
CA GLY A 416 -2.07 27.15 2.25
C GLY A 416 -2.49 27.71 3.62
N GLU A 417 -2.95 28.96 3.66
CA GLU A 417 -3.41 29.63 4.88
C GLU A 417 -4.45 28.79 5.66
N HIS A 418 -5.27 28.02 4.95
CA HIS A 418 -6.32 27.17 5.51
C HIS A 418 -5.82 26.06 6.45
N TYR A 419 -4.51 25.73 6.46
CA TYR A 419 -3.91 24.79 7.42
C TYR A 419 -3.65 25.42 8.80
N PHE A 420 -3.68 26.74 8.90
CA PHE A 420 -3.32 27.49 10.11
C PHE A 420 -4.55 28.08 10.82
N LEU A 421 -5.74 27.90 10.26
CA LEU A 421 -6.98 28.37 10.87
C LEU A 421 -7.28 27.59 12.17
N ASP A 422 -7.51 28.31 13.27
CA ASP A 422 -8.00 27.72 14.52
C ASP A 422 -9.50 27.40 14.41
N ILE A 423 -9.82 26.33 13.71
CA ILE A 423 -11.20 25.87 13.53
C ILE A 423 -11.78 25.22 14.79
N GLY A 424 -10.93 24.79 15.72
CA GLY A 424 -11.29 24.05 16.94
C GLY A 424 -11.67 22.58 16.73
N ASN A 425 -12.45 22.00 17.65
CA ASN A 425 -12.89 20.61 17.60
C ASN A 425 -14.19 20.43 16.79
N PRO A 426 -14.44 19.23 16.24
CA PRO A 426 -15.75 18.92 15.70
C PRO A 426 -16.80 18.95 16.83
N ARG A 427 -17.93 19.63 16.59
CA ARG A 427 -19.04 19.72 17.57
C ARG A 427 -19.76 18.39 17.75
N GLU A 428 -19.86 17.63 16.66
CA GLU A 428 -20.57 16.35 16.60
C GLU A 428 -19.83 15.33 15.74
N GLU A 429 -20.15 14.06 15.98
CA GLU A 429 -19.72 12.91 15.20
C GLU A 429 -20.97 12.15 14.74
N ARG A 430 -21.22 12.15 13.44
CA ARG A 430 -22.36 11.44 12.82
C ARG A 430 -21.92 10.81 11.49
N PRO A 431 -22.62 9.77 11.00
CA PRO A 431 -22.39 9.21 9.67
C PRO A 431 -22.23 10.28 8.58
N LEU A 432 -21.41 10.00 7.56
CA LEU A 432 -21.13 10.96 6.48
C LEU A 432 -22.40 11.50 5.81
N ASP A 433 -23.38 10.64 5.57
CA ASP A 433 -24.63 11.00 4.88
C ASP A 433 -25.45 12.02 5.68
N ASP A 434 -25.32 12.03 7.01
CA ASP A 434 -26.00 13.02 7.85
C ASP A 434 -25.37 14.41 7.73
N TYR A 435 -24.13 14.51 7.25
CA TYR A 435 -23.50 15.80 6.92
C TYR A 435 -23.94 16.36 5.57
N LEU A 436 -24.73 15.63 4.77
CA LEU A 436 -25.21 16.13 3.48
C LEU A 436 -26.20 17.29 3.68
N VAL A 437 -25.89 18.46 3.13
CA VAL A 437 -26.77 19.65 3.19
C VAL A 437 -27.51 19.89 1.89
N GLU A 438 -26.86 19.53 0.78
CA GLU A 438 -27.41 19.62 -0.56
C GLU A 438 -26.68 18.58 -1.41
N ARG A 439 -27.25 18.17 -2.55
CA ARG A 439 -26.68 17.13 -3.43
C ARG A 439 -25.16 17.27 -3.58
N ASP A 440 -24.44 16.20 -3.23
CA ASP A 440 -22.98 16.08 -3.29
C ASP A 440 -22.20 17.09 -2.42
N CYS A 441 -22.88 17.87 -1.58
CA CYS A 441 -22.34 18.92 -0.71
C CYS A 441 -22.51 18.57 0.76
N TYR A 442 -21.39 18.49 1.48
CA TYR A 442 -21.35 18.13 2.89
C TYR A 442 -20.97 19.34 3.74
N ALA A 443 -21.58 19.48 4.91
CA ALA A 443 -21.26 20.51 5.90
C ALA A 443 -21.04 19.92 7.29
N ARG A 444 -19.97 20.34 7.96
CA ARG A 444 -19.67 19.93 9.34
C ARG A 444 -19.31 21.14 10.20
N GLU A 445 -19.94 21.21 11.38
CA GLU A 445 -19.69 22.26 12.36
C GLU A 445 -18.49 21.92 13.27
N PHE A 446 -17.62 22.91 13.44
CA PHE A 446 -16.51 22.93 14.41
C PHE A 446 -16.72 24.05 15.43
N ASP A 447 -15.87 24.13 16.45
CA ASP A 447 -15.98 25.14 17.50
C ASP A 447 -16.06 26.56 16.92
N ASN A 448 -15.15 26.89 15.99
CA ASN A 448 -14.96 28.23 15.43
C ASN A 448 -15.26 28.32 13.92
N ALA A 449 -15.64 27.22 13.27
CA ALA A 449 -15.83 27.21 11.83
C ALA A 449 -16.96 26.26 11.37
N VAL A 450 -17.37 26.41 10.11
CA VAL A 450 -18.15 25.43 9.35
C VAL A 450 -17.29 24.98 8.17
N VAL A 451 -17.08 23.69 8.04
CA VAL A 451 -16.36 23.08 6.91
C VAL A 451 -17.37 22.62 5.87
N LEU A 452 -17.13 22.99 4.61
CA LEU A 452 -17.94 22.60 3.46
C LEU A 452 -17.09 21.83 2.44
N VAL A 453 -17.68 20.82 1.82
CA VAL A 453 -17.06 20.04 0.74
C VAL A 453 -18.07 19.80 -0.37
N ASN A 454 -17.79 20.27 -1.58
CA ASN A 454 -18.54 19.95 -2.80
C ASN A 454 -17.82 18.82 -3.55
N THR A 455 -18.40 17.62 -3.55
CA THR A 455 -17.85 16.45 -4.25
C THR A 455 -18.31 16.33 -5.70
N GLY A 456 -19.25 17.17 -6.12
CA GLY A 456 -19.72 17.25 -7.50
C GLY A 456 -18.69 17.88 -8.44
N SER A 457 -18.87 17.69 -9.74
CA SER A 457 -18.02 18.28 -10.79
C SER A 457 -18.42 19.71 -11.16
N GLU A 458 -19.59 20.16 -10.73
CA GLU A 458 -20.17 21.45 -11.11
C GLU A 458 -20.07 22.46 -9.97
N ARG A 459 -20.02 23.74 -10.36
CA ARG A 459 -20.23 24.85 -9.44
C ARG A 459 -21.66 24.84 -8.91
N ARG A 460 -21.83 25.05 -7.60
CA ARG A 460 -23.13 25.04 -6.92
C ARG A 460 -23.26 26.16 -5.92
N LYS A 461 -24.48 26.66 -5.74
CA LYS A 461 -24.87 27.49 -4.60
C LYS A 461 -25.44 26.57 -3.54
N VAL A 462 -24.76 26.46 -2.41
CA VAL A 462 -25.14 25.60 -1.30
C VAL A 462 -25.95 26.42 -0.30
N HIS A 463 -27.19 26.02 -0.07
CA HIS A 463 -28.04 26.61 0.96
C HIS A 463 -27.70 25.99 2.32
N LEU A 464 -27.11 26.79 3.21
CA LEU A 464 -26.81 26.31 4.55
C LEU A 464 -28.10 26.22 5.37
N PRO A 465 -28.31 25.13 6.14
CA PRO A 465 -29.38 25.09 7.14
C PRO A 465 -29.32 26.35 8.02
N ASP A 466 -30.48 26.90 8.40
CA ASP A 466 -30.59 28.18 9.13
C ASP A 466 -29.64 28.32 10.31
N ARG A 467 -29.40 27.21 11.03
CA ARG A 467 -28.43 27.15 12.12
C ARG A 467 -27.01 27.45 11.64
N LEU A 468 -26.54 26.75 10.60
CA LEU A 468 -25.21 26.94 10.04
C LEU A 468 -25.06 28.29 9.35
N GLY A 469 -26.07 28.70 8.57
CA GLY A 469 -26.07 30.00 7.88
C GLY A 469 -25.95 31.18 8.86
N ARG A 470 -26.65 31.12 10.00
CA ARG A 470 -26.54 32.12 11.08
C ARG A 470 -25.16 32.10 11.75
N LEU A 471 -24.57 30.92 11.95
CA LEU A 471 -23.27 30.79 12.61
C LEU A 471 -22.12 31.46 11.86
N VAL A 472 -22.19 31.51 10.53
CA VAL A 472 -21.15 32.12 9.68
C VAL A 472 -21.64 33.37 8.94
N ASN A 473 -22.83 33.87 9.28
CA ASN A 473 -23.48 35.01 8.63
C ASN A 473 -23.54 34.92 7.09
N LEU A 474 -23.70 33.70 6.56
CA LEU A 474 -23.73 33.40 5.13
C LEU A 474 -24.76 32.29 4.87
N PRO A 475 -26.01 32.62 4.53
CA PRO A 475 -27.05 31.61 4.29
C PRO A 475 -26.84 30.82 3.00
N VAL A 476 -26.08 31.37 2.03
CA VAL A 476 -25.77 30.73 0.75
C VAL A 476 -24.28 30.87 0.45
N VAL A 477 -23.66 29.78 0.00
CA VAL A 477 -22.22 29.73 -0.30
C VAL A 477 -22.02 29.11 -1.68
N GLU A 478 -21.29 29.79 -2.56
CA GLU A 478 -20.94 29.24 -3.87
C GLU A 478 -19.66 28.41 -3.78
N LEU A 479 -19.70 27.15 -4.24
CA LEU A 479 -18.56 26.23 -4.28
C LEU A 479 -18.32 25.78 -5.73
N ASP A 480 -17.07 25.78 -6.17
CA ASP A 480 -16.70 25.15 -7.44
C ASP A 480 -16.75 23.62 -7.33
N GLY A 481 -16.69 22.93 -8.47
CA GLY A 481 -16.64 21.46 -8.48
C GLY A 481 -15.34 20.93 -7.87
N ALA A 482 -15.45 19.92 -7.02
CA ALA A 482 -14.35 19.37 -6.22
C ALA A 482 -13.58 20.44 -5.44
N ASP A 483 -14.33 21.25 -4.71
CA ASP A 483 -13.82 22.32 -3.84
C ASP A 483 -14.19 22.07 -2.37
N GLY A 484 -13.38 22.64 -1.48
CA GLY A 484 -13.66 22.69 -0.05
C GLY A 484 -13.57 24.11 0.46
N ARG A 485 -14.33 24.46 1.50
CA ARG A 485 -14.22 25.76 2.17
C ARG A 485 -14.30 25.62 3.68
N ILE A 486 -13.60 26.51 4.36
CA ILE A 486 -13.67 26.70 5.80
C ILE A 486 -14.24 28.09 6.02
N LEU A 487 -15.42 28.16 6.65
CA LEU A 487 -16.12 29.41 6.95
C LEU A 487 -15.98 29.69 8.43
N MET A 488 -15.19 30.70 8.78
CA MET A 488 -14.98 31.10 10.17
C MET A 488 -16.25 31.76 10.72
N LYS A 489 -16.63 31.43 11.96
CA LYS A 489 -17.78 32.03 12.66
C LYS A 489 -17.51 33.49 13.03
N ASP A 490 -16.25 33.82 13.28
CA ASP A 490 -15.78 35.17 13.54
C ASP A 490 -14.85 35.62 12.41
N ALA A 491 -15.22 36.73 11.74
CA ALA A 491 -14.45 37.30 10.64
C ALA A 491 -13.07 37.84 11.09
N SER A 492 -12.88 38.15 12.38
CA SER A 492 -11.59 38.56 12.93
C SER A 492 -10.60 37.39 12.98
N LEU A 493 -11.07 36.17 13.23
CA LEU A 493 -10.25 34.95 13.22
C LEU A 493 -9.79 34.56 11.81
N ALA A 494 -10.48 35.03 10.76
CA ALA A 494 -10.05 34.84 9.37
C ALA A 494 -8.85 35.71 8.97
N ARG A 495 -8.54 36.79 9.72
CA ARG A 495 -7.41 37.70 9.41
C ARG A 495 -6.09 37.30 10.05
N ILE A 496 -6.13 36.50 11.12
CA ILE A 496 -4.94 36.10 11.90
C ILE A 496 -3.98 35.20 11.10
N SER A 497 -4.42 34.60 9.98
CA SER A 497 -3.54 33.79 9.11
C SER A 497 -2.61 34.61 8.20
N GLN A 498 -2.84 35.92 8.04
CA GLN A 498 -2.10 36.76 7.09
C GLN A 498 -0.84 37.42 7.68
N GLU A 499 -0.62 37.32 8.99
CA GLU A 499 0.55 37.90 9.69
C GLU A 499 1.64 36.86 10.00
N ILE A 500 1.54 35.66 9.43
CA ILE A 500 2.51 34.57 9.62
C ILE A 500 3.41 34.51 8.37
N PRO A 501 4.72 34.83 8.47
CA PRO A 501 5.63 34.94 7.33
C PRO A 501 5.93 33.64 6.61
#